data_AF-A0A258SJV5-F1
#
_entry.id   AF-A0A258SJV5-F1
#
_cell.length_a   1.000
_cell.length_b   1.000
_cell.length_c   1.000
_cell.angle_alpha   90.00
_cell.angle_beta   90.00
_cell.angle_gamma   90.00
#
_symmetry.space_group_name_H-M   'P 1'
#
loop_
_entity.id
_entity.type
_entity.pdbx_description
1 polymer ?
#
loop_
_entity_poly.entity_id
_entity_poly.type
_entity_poly.pdbx_seq_one_letter_code
_entity_poly.pdbx_strand_id
1 'polypeptide(L)' 'ALLAEYNSRLQAGEALAFPEALLLPLIDNTWHDSAEAVVGNWIGCVYQVTHRERGLPFMPGIDPNNPLGWV' A
#
# COMPACT_ATOMS: atom_id res chain seq x y z
N ALA A 1 19.12 20.10 4.83
CA ALA A 1 19.04 21.56 5.02
C ALA A 1 17.74 21.96 5.72
N LEU A 2 16.55 21.78 5.11
CA LEU A 2 15.26 22.21 5.67
C LEU A 2 14.91 21.62 7.06
N LEU A 3 14.92 20.30 7.22
CA LEU A 3 14.60 19.66 8.50
C LEU A 3 15.63 19.97 9.60
N ALA A 4 16.89 20.16 9.22
CA ALA A 4 17.95 20.53 10.15
C ALA A 4 17.74 21.97 10.67
N GLU A 5 17.34 22.89 9.80
CA GLU A 5 16.96 24.26 10.17
C GLU A 5 15.71 24.27 11.07
N TYR A 6 14.66 23.55 10.67
CA TYR A 6 13.44 23.39 11.47
C TYR A 6 13.75 22.87 12.88
N ASN A 7 14.57 21.83 12.99
CA ASN A 7 14.98 21.29 14.28
C ASN A 7 15.81 22.30 15.10
N SER A 8 16.73 23.03 14.48
CA SER A 8 17.52 24.07 15.17
C SER A 8 16.63 25.15 15.80
N ARG A 9 15.64 25.65 15.06
CA ARG A 9 14.73 26.69 15.53
C ARG A 9 13.75 26.19 16.59
N LEU A 10 13.28 24.95 16.47
CA LEU A 10 12.51 24.29 17.53
C LEU A 10 13.32 24.22 18.84
N GLN A 11 14.60 23.83 18.77
CA GLN A 11 15.47 23.77 19.95
C GLN A 11 15.78 25.15 20.54
N ALA A 12 15.72 26.21 19.73
CA ALA A 12 15.81 27.60 20.19
C ALA A 12 14.52 28.10 20.87
N GLY A 13 13.47 27.27 20.98
CA GLY A 13 12.21 27.59 21.65
C GLY A 13 11.19 28.29 20.76
N GLU A 14 11.40 28.32 19.45
CA GLU A 14 10.41 28.88 18.51
C GLU A 14 9.22 27.93 18.33
N ALA A 15 8.00 28.45 18.46
CA ALA A 15 6.78 27.70 18.14
C ALA A 15 6.52 27.73 16.63
N LEU A 16 7.02 26.70 15.92
CA LEU A 16 6.91 26.59 14.47
C LEU A 16 5.94 25.47 14.06
N ALA A 17 5.10 25.75 13.06
CA ALA A 17 4.35 24.72 12.37
C ALA A 17 5.30 23.79 11.60
N PHE A 18 4.98 22.50 11.53
CA PHE A 18 5.76 21.55 10.74
C PHE A 18 5.68 21.90 9.25
N PRO A 19 6.81 21.98 8.52
CA PRO A 19 6.84 22.46 7.14
C PRO A 19 6.41 21.40 6.12
N GLU A 20 5.26 20.76 6.34
CA GLU A 20 4.77 19.66 5.50
C GLU A 20 4.65 20.05 4.02
N ALA A 21 4.10 21.24 3.73
CA ALA A 21 3.96 21.73 2.37
C ALA A 21 5.30 21.90 1.62
N LEU A 22 6.40 22.13 2.34
CA LEU A 22 7.74 22.22 1.76
C LEU A 22 8.40 20.85 1.61
N LEU A 23 7.97 19.85 2.40
CA LEU A 23 8.49 18.49 2.37
C LEU A 23 7.79 17.61 1.33
N LEU A 24 6.47 17.77 1.16
CA LEU A 24 5.66 16.93 0.26
C LEU A 24 6.25 16.80 -1.16
N PRO A 25 6.72 17.88 -1.83
CA PRO A 25 7.30 17.77 -3.17
C PRO A 25 8.68 17.07 -3.21
N LEU A 26 9.30 16.84 -2.05
CA LEU A 26 10.63 16.24 -1.91
C LEU A 26 10.57 14.76 -1.50
N ILE A 27 9.37 14.23 -1.21
CA ILE A 27 9.16 12.85 -0.78
C ILE A 27 8.68 12.05 -1.99
N ASP A 28 9.54 11.15 -2.45
CA ASP A 28 9.16 10.19 -3.48
C ASP A 28 8.37 9.02 -2.88
N ASN A 29 7.35 8.56 -3.61
CA ASN A 29 6.68 7.31 -3.28
C ASN A 29 7.54 6.12 -3.77
N THR A 30 8.33 5.53 -2.86
CA THR A 30 9.27 4.45 -3.19
C THR A 30 8.64 3.05 -3.26
N TRP A 31 7.36 2.91 -2.93
CA TRP A 31 6.66 1.62 -2.89
C TRP A 31 5.60 1.48 -3.99
N HIS A 32 5.51 2.44 -4.93
CA HIS A 32 4.53 2.47 -6.01
C HIS A 32 4.51 1.15 -6.80
N ASP A 33 5.65 0.74 -7.36
CA ASP A 33 5.74 -0.47 -8.19
C ASP A 33 5.47 -1.75 -7.40
N SER A 34 5.92 -1.79 -6.13
CA SER A 34 5.67 -2.94 -5.26
C SER A 34 4.19 -3.05 -4.88
N ALA A 35 3.54 -1.92 -4.63
CA ALA A 35 2.10 -1.87 -4.36
C ALA A 35 1.30 -2.32 -5.57
N GLU A 36 1.67 -1.84 -6.76
CA GLU A 36 1.06 -2.27 -8.01
C GLU A 36 1.19 -3.78 -8.22
N ALA A 37 2.38 -4.34 -8.00
CA ALA A 37 2.61 -5.78 -8.13
C ALA A 37 1.75 -6.60 -7.15
N VAL A 38 1.65 -6.17 -5.89
CA VAL A 38 0.81 -6.85 -4.88
C VAL A 38 -0.66 -6.81 -5.27
N VAL A 39 -1.17 -5.64 -5.67
CA VAL A 39 -2.59 -5.49 -6.06
C VAL A 39 -2.88 -6.27 -7.34
N GLY A 40 -1.99 -6.25 -8.33
CA GLY A 40 -2.12 -7.02 -9.55
C GLY A 40 -2.17 -8.53 -9.29
N ASN A 41 -1.26 -9.04 -8.46
CA ASN A 41 -1.27 -10.45 -8.06
C ASN A 41 -2.54 -10.84 -7.31
N TRP A 42 -3.01 -9.97 -6.41
CA TRP A 42 -4.25 -10.20 -5.66
C TRP A 42 -5.47 -10.27 -6.59
N ILE A 43 -5.63 -9.32 -7.52
CA ILE A 43 -6.75 -9.34 -8.48
C ILE A 43 -6.68 -10.59 -9.37
N GLY A 44 -5.47 -10.93 -9.85
CA GLY A 44 -5.27 -12.15 -10.64
C GLY A 44 -5.69 -13.41 -9.87
N CYS A 45 -5.31 -13.51 -8.60
CA CYS A 45 -5.71 -14.61 -7.72
C CYS A 45 -7.24 -14.65 -7.52
N VAL A 46 -7.88 -13.50 -7.26
CA VAL A 46 -9.35 -13.43 -7.12
C VAL A 46 -10.04 -13.97 -8.38
N TYR A 47 -9.60 -13.59 -9.57
CA TYR A 47 -10.20 -14.08 -10.82
C TYR A 47 -9.99 -15.57 -11.09
N GLN A 48 -8.87 -16.13 -10.62
CA GLN A 48 -8.58 -17.55 -10.81
C GLN A 48 -9.35 -18.43 -9.82
N VAL A 49 -9.59 -17.93 -8.62
CA VAL A 49 -10.13 -18.71 -7.50
C VAL A 49 -11.65 -18.57 -7.38
N THR A 50 -12.18 -17.35 -7.53
CA THR A 50 -13.59 -17.05 -7.26
C THR A 50 -14.49 -17.24 -8.48
N HIS A 51 -15.74 -17.63 -8.26
CA HIS A 51 -16.67 -17.86 -9.36
C HIS A 51 -17.09 -16.55 -10.04
N ARG A 52 -17.32 -16.58 -11.36
CA ARG A 52 -17.84 -15.42 -12.12
C ARG A 52 -19.26 -15.03 -11.69
N GLU A 53 -20.10 -16.03 -11.41
CA GLU A 53 -21.44 -15.81 -10.88
C GLU A 53 -21.37 -15.51 -9.39
N ARG A 54 -21.85 -14.34 -8.98
CA ARG A 54 -21.76 -13.84 -7.60
C ARG A 54 -22.45 -14.70 -6.53
N GLY A 55 -23.33 -15.61 -6.93
CA GLY A 55 -24.02 -16.54 -6.03
C GLY A 55 -23.20 -17.78 -5.68
N LEU A 56 -22.06 -17.98 -6.34
CA LEU A 56 -21.18 -19.13 -6.14
C LEU A 56 -19.82 -18.63 -5.63
N PRO A 57 -19.21 -19.32 -4.65
CA PRO A 57 -17.99 -18.83 -4.02
C PRO A 57 -16.74 -19.04 -4.89
N PHE A 58 -16.60 -20.21 -5.51
CA PHE A 58 -15.36 -20.63 -6.17
C PHE A 58 -15.61 -21.18 -7.58
N MET A 59 -14.60 -21.06 -8.44
CA MET A 59 -14.61 -21.70 -9.76
C MET A 59 -14.74 -23.23 -9.66
N PRO A 60 -15.29 -23.91 -10.68
CA PRO A 60 -15.33 -25.36 -10.71
C PRO A 60 -13.92 -25.97 -10.55
N GLY A 61 -13.78 -26.94 -9.65
CA GLY A 61 -12.51 -27.64 -9.39
C GLY A 61 -11.64 -27.05 -8.30
N ILE A 62 -12.01 -25.91 -7.71
CA ILE A 62 -11.35 -25.35 -6.53
C ILE A 62 -11.91 -26.02 -5.26
N ASP A 63 -11.03 -26.52 -4.39
CA ASP A 63 -11.42 -27.07 -3.09
C ASP A 63 -11.87 -25.93 -2.16
N PRO A 64 -13.13 -25.92 -1.69
CA PRO A 64 -13.60 -24.88 -0.78
C PRO A 64 -12.85 -24.84 0.56
N ASN A 65 -12.23 -25.95 0.98
CA ASN A 65 -11.45 -26.02 2.22
C ASN A 65 -9.97 -25.62 2.01
N ASN A 66 -9.50 -25.58 0.77
CA ASN A 66 -8.17 -25.12 0.41
C ASN A 66 -8.17 -24.40 -0.96
N PRO A 67 -8.81 -23.22 -1.05
CA PRO A 67 -9.06 -22.57 -2.33
C PRO A 67 -7.79 -22.01 -2.99
N LEU A 68 -6.71 -21.87 -2.22
CA LEU A 68 -5.40 -21.42 -2.70
C LEU A 68 -4.42 -22.57 -2.95
N GLY A 69 -4.74 -23.80 -2.54
CA GLY A 69 -3.86 -24.95 -2.69
C GLY A 69 -2.54 -24.82 -1.94
N TRP A 70 -2.49 -24.01 -0.88
CA TRP A 70 -1.27 -23.84 -0.07
C TRP A 70 -1.12 -25.03 0.88
N VAL A 71 0.13 -25.35 1.22
CA VAL A 71 0.52 -26.50 2.04
C VAL A 71 0.27 -26.23 3.52
#